data_AF-A0A1S9CYH3-F1
#
_entry.id   AF-A0A1S9CYH3-F1
#
_cell.length_a   1.000
_cell.length_b   1.000
_cell.length_c   1.000
_cell.angle_alpha   90.00
_cell.angle_beta   90.00
_cell.angle_gamma   90.00
#
_symmetry.space_group_name_H-M   'P 1'
#
loop_
_entity.id
_entity.type
_entity.pdbx_description
1 polymer ?
#
loop_
_entity_poly.entity_id
_entity_poly.type
_entity_poly.pdbx_seq_one_letter_code
_entity_poly.pdbx_strand_id
1 'polypeptide(L)'
;MVEQNRRFLRTGGVSVGNRGHGFHPAFVDRETGTVYIARFTDGRPAPMHILDGLPAKLVVERLPSGHVATVKGSIEAGFVKDGNFITREEAAAAVDG
;
A
#
# COMPACT_ATOMS: atom_id res chain seq x y z
N MET A 1 8.07 -20.16 -6.01
CA MET A 1 7.97 -18.76 -6.45
C MET A 1 7.40 -17.91 -5.32
N VAL A 2 8.22 -17.44 -4.37
CA VAL A 2 7.76 -16.60 -3.25
C VAL A 2 8.79 -15.51 -3.00
N GLU A 3 8.93 -14.59 -3.96
CA GLU A 3 9.99 -13.57 -3.90
C GLU A 3 9.50 -12.21 -4.35
N GLN A 4 8.46 -11.68 -3.72
CA GLN A 4 7.98 -10.32 -4.02
C GLN A 4 7.72 -9.45 -2.77
N ASN A 5 7.75 -9.99 -1.55
CA ASN A 5 7.40 -9.20 -0.35
C ASN A 5 8.49 -8.26 0.18
N ARG A 6 9.71 -8.27 -0.36
CA ARG A 6 10.81 -7.39 0.09
C ARG A 6 10.97 -6.08 -0.70
N ARG A 7 10.13 -5.81 -1.71
CA ARG A 7 10.29 -4.65 -2.61
C ARG A 7 9.54 -3.37 -2.22
N PHE A 8 8.76 -3.38 -1.13
CA PHE A 8 7.92 -2.23 -0.76
C PHE A 8 8.70 -1.04 -0.15
N LEU A 9 9.98 -1.22 0.19
CA LEU A 9 10.81 -0.19 0.86
C LEU A 9 11.44 0.86 -0.07
N ARG A 10 11.29 0.79 -1.39
CA ARG A 10 12.17 1.56 -2.32
C ARG A 10 11.52 2.35 -3.45
N THR A 11 10.22 2.60 -3.41
CA THR A 11 9.50 3.29 -4.50
C THR A 11 8.85 4.58 -4.01
N GLY A 12 9.68 5.48 -3.47
CA GLY A 12 9.28 6.86 -3.17
C GLY A 12 9.04 7.72 -4.44
N GLY A 13 9.39 7.24 -5.63
CA GLY A 13 9.33 7.99 -6.89
C GLY A 13 7.93 8.48 -7.28
N VAL A 14 6.88 7.72 -6.99
CA VAL A 14 5.49 8.12 -7.32
C VAL A 14 4.88 9.00 -6.21
N SER A 15 5.48 9.03 -5.01
CA SER A 15 4.87 9.63 -3.80
C SER A 15 4.93 11.16 -3.75
N VAL A 16 5.68 11.81 -4.64
CA VAL A 16 5.82 13.28 -4.65
C VAL A 16 4.89 13.91 -5.69
N GLY A 17 4.76 13.33 -6.90
CA GLY A 17 3.87 13.83 -7.95
C GLY A 17 2.38 13.60 -7.68
N ASN A 18 2.02 12.48 -7.03
CA ASN A 18 0.60 12.10 -6.85
C ASN A 18 -0.13 12.84 -5.72
N ARG A 19 0.58 13.57 -4.85
CA ARG A 19 -0.01 14.26 -3.68
C ARG A 19 -1.05 15.31 -4.07
N GLY A 20 -0.95 15.89 -5.27
CA GLY A 20 -1.88 16.91 -5.76
C GLY A 20 -3.13 16.37 -6.46
N HIS A 21 -3.19 15.09 -6.79
CA HIS A 21 -4.22 14.52 -7.68
C HIS A 21 -5.21 13.56 -6.98
N GLY A 22 -5.22 13.53 -5.64
CA GLY A 22 -6.20 12.75 -4.87
C GLY A 22 -5.89 11.25 -4.74
N PHE A 23 -4.68 10.82 -5.09
CA PHE A 23 -4.27 9.42 -4.94
C PHE A 23 -3.83 9.12 -3.52
N HIS A 24 -4.54 8.21 -2.87
CA HIS A 24 -4.24 7.76 -1.52
C HIS A 24 -3.51 6.41 -1.57
N PRO A 25 -2.33 6.25 -0.95
CA PRO A 25 -1.65 4.97 -0.92
C PRO A 25 -2.54 3.91 -0.28
N ALA A 26 -2.64 2.74 -0.91
CA ALA A 26 -3.51 1.66 -0.48
C ALA A 26 -2.91 0.29 -0.84
N PHE A 27 -3.52 -0.75 -0.30
CA PHE A 27 -3.18 -2.14 -0.53
C PHE A 27 -4.46 -2.90 -0.87
N VAL A 28 -4.42 -3.78 -1.86
CA VAL A 28 -5.52 -4.70 -2.15
C VAL A 28 -5.12 -6.11 -1.78
N ASP A 29 -6.02 -6.83 -1.11
CA ASP A 29 -5.89 -8.26 -0.93
C ASP A 29 -6.50 -9.00 -2.12
N ARG A 30 -5.66 -9.55 -3.00
CA ARG A 30 -6.09 -10.26 -4.22
C ARG A 30 -6.86 -11.55 -3.92
N GLU A 31 -6.76 -12.10 -2.71
CA GLU A 31 -7.57 -13.26 -2.32
C GLU A 31 -9.01 -12.88 -2.00
N THR A 32 -9.22 -11.73 -1.36
CA THR A 32 -10.56 -11.31 -0.88
C THR A 32 -11.16 -10.18 -1.70
N GLY A 33 -10.38 -9.54 -2.57
CA GLY A 33 -10.74 -8.31 -3.27
C GLY A 33 -10.84 -7.08 -2.35
N THR A 34 -10.44 -7.20 -1.07
CA THR A 34 -10.61 -6.11 -0.11
C THR A 34 -9.50 -5.09 -0.24
N VAL A 35 -9.87 -3.81 -0.31
CA VAL A 35 -8.93 -2.69 -0.37
C VAL A 35 -8.75 -2.08 1.03
N TYR A 36 -7.50 -1.89 1.41
CA TYR A 36 -7.06 -1.32 2.68
C TYR A 36 -6.24 -0.06 2.42
N ILE A 37 -6.73 1.08 2.87
CA ILE A 37 -5.98 2.34 2.78
C ILE A 37 -4.75 2.25 3.68
N ALA A 38 -3.59 2.69 3.18
CA ALA A 38 -2.40 2.82 4.01
C ALA A 38 -2.65 3.89 5.07
N ARG A 39 -2.59 3.49 6.34
CA ARG A 39 -2.86 4.36 7.48
C ARG A 39 -1.73 4.24 8.49
N PHE A 40 -1.51 5.32 9.23
CA PHE A 40 -0.67 5.27 10.41
C PHE A 40 -1.33 4.42 11.49
N THR A 41 -0.56 4.04 12.50
CA THR A 41 -1.07 3.34 13.69
C THR A 41 -2.15 4.14 14.43
N ASP A 42 -2.18 5.46 14.25
CA ASP A 42 -3.22 6.36 14.77
C ASP A 42 -4.49 6.41 13.89
N GLY A 43 -4.54 5.67 12.78
CA GLY A 43 -5.68 5.60 11.87
C GLY A 43 -5.74 6.68 10.80
N ARG A 44 -4.85 7.69 10.83
CA ARG A 44 -4.80 8.73 9.78
C ARG A 44 -4.27 8.15 8.46
N PRO A 45 -4.77 8.58 7.30
CA PRO A 45 -4.22 8.18 6.00
C PRO A 45 -2.75 8.56 5.91
N ALA A 46 -1.93 7.61 5.50
CA ALA A 46 -0.51 7.83 5.34
C ALA A 46 -0.23 8.40 3.95
N PRO A 47 0.68 9.38 3.84
CA PRO A 47 1.09 9.91 2.54
C PRO A 47 2.02 8.97 1.78
N MET A 48 2.34 7.80 2.35
CA MET A 48 3.20 6.78 1.77
C MET A 48 2.70 5.37 2.14
N HIS A 49 3.12 4.36 1.37
CA HIS A 49 2.82 2.96 1.67
C HIS A 49 3.45 2.54 3.01
N ILE A 50 2.64 2.48 4.05
CA ILE A 50 3.04 1.94 5.35
C ILE A 50 2.19 0.72 5.71
N LEU A 51 2.86 -0.30 6.23
CA LEU A 51 2.24 -1.56 6.61
C LEU A 51 1.74 -1.54 8.06
N ASP A 52 2.24 -0.61 8.88
CA ASP A 52 2.01 -0.62 10.34
C ASP A 52 0.54 -0.44 10.74
N GLY A 53 -0.23 0.34 9.97
CA GLY A 53 -1.67 0.49 10.18
C GLY A 53 -2.52 -0.59 9.51
N LEU A 54 -1.92 -1.63 8.91
CA LEU A 54 -2.70 -2.73 8.35
C LEU A 54 -3.28 -3.61 9.47
N PRO A 55 -4.49 -4.17 9.25
CA PRO A 55 -5.10 -5.09 10.19
C PRO A 55 -4.23 -6.34 10.40
N ALA A 56 -4.16 -6.83 11.64
CA ALA A 56 -3.34 -7.99 11.99
C ALA A 56 -3.61 -9.24 11.14
N LYS A 57 -4.84 -9.42 10.64
CA LYS A 57 -5.22 -10.54 9.75
C LYS A 57 -4.44 -10.59 8.43
N LEU A 58 -3.88 -9.46 7.98
CA LEU A 58 -3.07 -9.36 6.76
C LEU A 58 -1.57 -9.46 7.07
N VAL A 59 -1.20 -9.34 8.34
CA VAL A 59 0.18 -9.33 8.79
C VAL A 59 0.62 -10.76 9.05
N VAL A 60 1.67 -11.19 8.37
CA VAL A 60 2.29 -12.51 8.55
C VAL A 60 3.31 -12.45 9.68
N GLU A 61 4.07 -11.35 9.75
CA GLU A 61 5.14 -11.21 10.73
C GLU A 61 5.29 -9.74 11.14
N ARG A 62 5.56 -9.52 12.43
CA ARG A 62 5.93 -8.22 12.99
C ARG A 62 7.35 -8.27 13.54
N LEU A 63 8.08 -7.19 13.38
CA LEU A 63 9.38 -7.00 14.01
C LEU A 63 9.21 -6.88 15.54
N PRO A 64 10.26 -7.18 16.32
CA PRO A 64 10.25 -6.98 17.78
C PRO A 64 9.94 -5.55 18.22
N SER A 65 10.17 -4.57 17.34
CA SER A 65 9.81 -3.16 17.53
C SER A 65 8.31 -2.86 17.39
N GLY A 66 7.49 -3.83 16.97
CA GLY A 66 6.05 -3.69 16.74
C GLY A 66 5.65 -3.34 15.31
N HIS A 67 6.62 -2.98 14.47
CA HIS A 67 6.42 -2.68 13.05
C HIS A 67 6.07 -3.94 12.26
N VAL A 68 5.27 -3.80 11.20
CA VAL A 68 4.96 -4.92 10.31
C VAL A 68 6.18 -5.27 9.46
N ALA A 69 6.68 -6.50 9.61
CA ALA A 69 7.80 -7.02 8.85
C ALA A 69 7.32 -7.55 7.49
N THR A 70 6.25 -8.35 7.51
CA THR A 70 5.75 -9.09 6.35
C THR A 70 4.23 -9.14 6.38
N VAL A 71 3.60 -8.99 5.22
CA VAL A 71 2.15 -9.18 5.01
C VAL A 71 1.88 -10.40 4.13
N LYS A 72 0.61 -10.82 4.00
CA LYS A 72 0.23 -11.93 3.11
C LYS A 72 0.73 -11.66 1.69
N GLY A 73 1.18 -12.71 0.99
CA GLY A 73 1.65 -12.59 -0.40
C GLY A 73 0.56 -12.24 -1.42
N SER A 74 -0.71 -12.32 -1.01
CA SER A 74 -1.86 -11.84 -1.78
C SER A 74 -2.02 -10.32 -1.75
N ILE A 75 -1.25 -9.62 -0.90
CA ILE A 75 -1.33 -8.17 -0.74
C ILE A 75 -0.50 -7.49 -1.81
N GLU A 76 -1.19 -6.65 -2.59
CA GLU A 76 -0.60 -5.85 -3.65
C GLU A 76 -0.71 -4.36 -3.30
N ALA A 77 0.38 -3.60 -3.45
CA ALA A 77 0.38 -2.17 -3.19
C ALA A 77 -0.10 -1.39 -4.42
N GLY A 78 -0.97 -0.42 -4.20
CA GLY A 78 -1.50 0.47 -5.22
C GLY A 78 -1.97 1.80 -4.63
N PHE A 79 -2.95 2.42 -5.28
CA PHE A 79 -3.52 3.68 -4.85
C PHE A 79 -5.04 3.61 -4.91
N VAL A 80 -5.72 4.40 -4.09
CA VAL A 80 -7.15 4.64 -4.21
C VAL A 80 -7.35 6.06 -4.73
N LYS A 81 -8.11 6.18 -5.82
CA LYS A 81 -8.55 7.45 -6.40
C LYS A 81 -10.08 7.41 -6.54
N ASP A 82 -10.76 8.40 -5.98
CA ASP A 82 -12.23 8.51 -6.02
C ASP A 82 -12.97 7.24 -5.55
N GLY A 83 -12.39 6.52 -4.58
CA GLY A 83 -12.95 5.25 -4.05
C GLY A 83 -12.60 4.00 -4.85
N ASN A 84 -11.96 4.14 -6.02
CA ASN A 84 -11.50 3.02 -6.83
C ASN A 84 -10.04 2.71 -6.55
N PHE A 85 -9.74 1.43 -6.32
CA PHE A 85 -8.36 0.97 -6.29
C PHE A 85 -7.80 0.91 -7.70
N ILE A 86 -6.60 1.41 -7.86
CA ILE A 86 -5.82 1.38 -9.08
C ILE A 86 -4.40 0.91 -8.74
N THR A 87 -3.81 0.14 -9.63
CA THR A 87 -2.46 -0.37 -9.46
C THR A 87 -1.45 0.77 -9.62
N ARG A 88 -0.19 0.48 -9.29
CA ARG A 88 0.89 1.48 -9.45
C ARG A 88 1.15 1.79 -10.92
N GLU A 89 0.93 0.82 -11.79
CA GLU A 89 1.06 0.96 -13.25
C GLU A 89 -0.04 1.89 -13.78
N GLU A 90 -1.29 1.68 -13.35
CA GLU A 90 -2.41 2.57 -13.69
C GLU A 90 -2.21 3.99 -13.15
N ALA A 91 -1.72 4.11 -11.91
CA ALA A 91 -1.41 5.40 -11.31
C ALA A 91 -0.31 6.16 -12.08
N ALA A 92 0.73 5.45 -12.52
CA ALA A 92 1.80 6.03 -13.35
C ALA A 92 1.26 6.51 -14.70
N ALA A 93 0.44 5.69 -15.36
CA ALA A 93 -0.21 6.07 -16.62
C ALA A 93 -1.14 7.29 -16.47
N ALA A 94 -1.76 7.46 -15.29
CA ALA A 94 -2.67 8.56 -15.01
C ALA A 94 -2.00 9.90 -14.68
N VAL A 95 -0.69 9.93 -14.38
CA VAL A 95 0.07 11.16 -14.10
C VAL A 95 0.93 11.64 -15.26
N ASP A 96 1.21 10.78 -16.24
CA ASP A 96 1.95 11.12 -17.47
C ASP A 96 1.05 11.73 -18.57
N GLY A 97 -0.24 11.96 -18.28
CA GLY A 97 -1.24 12.49 -19.22
C GLY A 97 -1.58 13.96 -19.05
#